data_AF-A0A9N9W703-F1
#
_entry.id   AF-A0A9N9W703-F1
#
_cell.length_a   1.000
_cell.length_b   1.000
_cell.length_c   1.000
_cell.angle_alpha   90.00
_cell.angle_beta   90.00
_cell.angle_gamma   90.00
#
_symmetry.space_group_name_H-M   'P 1'
#
loop_
_entity.id
_entity.type
_entity.pdbx_description
1 polymer ?
#
loop_
_entity_poly.entity_id
_entity_poly.type
_entity_poly.pdbx_seq_one_letter_code
_entity_poly.pdbx_strand_id
1 'polypeptide(L)'
;MKFYTVLTFAAGVFSMPARRSNSSDIATTDEYLFSISLPAFSAKHSAKDPASLDWTTDGCTKSPDNPLGFDFLPACHRHDFGYKNYRDQSRFTESGKKKIDDNFLSDLKYLCKSEKPKFACDALAEVYYAAVRAFGGDDASPGKRSNELDTIYQAKLAQYEALVKEAQAKGEPPQ
;
A
#
# COMPACT_ATOMS: atom_id res chain seq x y z
N MET A 1 24.44 -59.56 22.05
CA MET A 1 23.46 -58.63 22.66
C MET A 1 23.63 -57.28 22.00
N LYS A 2 22.67 -56.80 21.21
CA LYS A 2 22.68 -55.46 20.61
C LYS A 2 21.68 -54.59 21.37
N PHE A 3 22.17 -53.59 22.08
CA PHE A 3 21.34 -52.58 22.74
C PHE A 3 21.04 -51.48 21.72
N TYR A 4 19.75 -51.28 21.41
CA TYR A 4 19.28 -50.14 20.63
C TYR A 4 18.68 -49.13 21.61
N THR A 5 19.36 -47.99 21.77
CA THR A 5 18.85 -46.85 22.52
C THR A 5 17.86 -46.10 21.64
N VAL A 6 16.58 -46.08 22.02
CA VAL A 6 15.55 -45.27 21.37
C VAL A 6 15.62 -43.87 21.97
N LEU A 7 16.04 -42.89 21.17
CA LEU A 7 15.92 -41.47 21.51
C LEU A 7 14.52 -40.99 21.10
N THR A 8 13.65 -40.73 22.09
CA THR A 8 12.36 -40.08 21.87
C THR A 8 12.55 -38.57 21.74
N PHE A 9 12.36 -38.02 20.54
CA PHE A 9 12.20 -36.58 20.34
C PHE A 9 10.76 -36.18 20.72
N ALA A 10 10.62 -35.41 21.80
CA ALA A 10 9.36 -34.74 22.11
C ALA A 10 9.20 -33.56 21.14
N ALA A 11 8.29 -33.68 20.17
CA ALA A 11 7.87 -32.57 19.32
C ALA A 11 7.04 -31.59 20.16
N GLY A 12 7.68 -30.53 20.67
CA GLY A 12 6.99 -29.41 21.30
C GLY A 12 6.21 -28.62 20.25
N VAL A 13 4.89 -28.71 20.28
CA VAL A 13 4.01 -27.87 19.45
C VAL A 13 3.95 -26.48 20.09
N PHE A 14 4.73 -25.53 19.57
CA PHE A 14 4.54 -24.11 19.88
C PHE A 14 3.27 -23.63 19.17
N SER A 15 2.13 -23.63 19.87
CA SER A 15 0.95 -22.89 19.42
C SER A 15 1.23 -21.39 19.55
N MET A 16 1.55 -20.73 18.44
CA MET A 16 1.46 -19.27 18.38
C MET A 16 0.00 -18.86 18.58
N PRO A 17 -0.30 -17.92 19.49
CA PRO A 17 -1.67 -17.43 19.63
C PRO A 17 -2.05 -16.72 18.32
N ALA A 18 -3.07 -17.23 17.63
CA ALA A 18 -3.71 -16.48 16.57
C ALA A 18 -4.23 -15.17 17.18
N ARG A 19 -3.71 -14.02 16.74
CA ARG A 19 -4.17 -12.71 17.16
C ARG A 19 -5.61 -12.56 16.64
N ARG A 20 -6.60 -12.87 17.47
CA ARG A 20 -8.00 -12.59 17.13
C ARG A 20 -8.10 -11.09 16.95
N SER A 21 -8.39 -10.65 15.73
CA SER A 21 -8.76 -9.28 15.44
C SER A 21 -9.88 -8.87 16.40
N ASN A 22 -9.63 -7.91 17.27
CA ASN A 22 -10.67 -7.35 18.12
C ASN A 22 -11.65 -6.58 17.21
N SER A 23 -12.96 -6.64 17.44
CA SER A 23 -13.93 -5.91 16.59
C SER A 23 -13.65 -4.41 16.56
N SER A 24 -13.08 -3.88 17.64
CA SER A 24 -12.57 -2.51 17.73
C SER A 24 -11.44 -2.24 16.72
N ASP A 25 -10.50 -3.15 16.53
CA ASP A 25 -9.35 -2.95 15.63
C ASP A 25 -9.78 -2.87 14.16
N ILE A 26 -10.79 -3.67 13.76
CA ILE A 26 -11.39 -3.59 12.42
C ILE A 26 -12.02 -2.21 12.21
N ALA A 27 -12.85 -1.76 13.17
CA ALA A 27 -13.50 -0.47 13.07
C ALA A 27 -12.49 0.69 13.02
N THR A 28 -11.45 0.65 13.86
CA THR A 28 -10.37 1.65 13.85
C THR A 28 -9.56 1.62 12.55
N THR A 29 -9.30 0.44 11.99
CA THR A 29 -8.62 0.32 10.69
C THR A 29 -9.42 1.00 9.59
N ASP A 30 -10.72 0.75 9.53
CA ASP A 30 -11.61 1.33 8.51
C ASP A 30 -11.81 2.84 8.72
N GLU A 31 -11.90 3.30 9.96
CA GLU A 31 -11.90 4.73 10.30
C GLU A 31 -10.64 5.42 9.78
N TYR A 32 -9.47 4.84 10.04
CA TYR A 32 -8.18 5.44 9.70
C TYR A 32 -7.90 5.43 8.20
N LEU A 33 -8.42 4.44 7.49
CA LEU A 33 -8.33 4.39 6.04
C LEU A 33 -9.29 5.36 5.37
N PHE A 34 -10.56 5.37 5.76
CA PHE A 34 -11.63 5.91 4.90
C PHE A 34 -12.37 7.11 5.48
N SER A 35 -12.20 7.41 6.76
CA SER A 35 -13.00 8.44 7.44
C SER A 35 -12.18 9.65 7.90
N ILE A 36 -10.88 9.49 8.13
CA ILE A 36 -10.01 10.58 8.55
C ILE A 36 -9.17 11.14 7.39
N SER A 37 -8.76 12.40 7.51
CA SER A 37 -7.87 13.05 6.56
C SER A 37 -6.47 12.43 6.58
N LEU A 38 -5.71 12.59 5.49
CA LEU A 38 -4.33 12.11 5.41
C LEU A 38 -3.42 12.71 6.51
N PRO A 39 -3.52 14.01 6.87
CA PRO A 39 -2.78 14.55 8.02
C PRO A 39 -3.17 13.91 9.36
N ALA A 40 -4.46 13.65 9.58
CA ALA A 40 -4.92 12.97 10.80
C ALA A 40 -4.39 11.53 10.87
N PHE A 41 -4.40 10.81 9.74
CA PHE A 41 -3.77 9.49 9.65
C PHE A 41 -2.26 9.57 9.93
N SER A 42 -1.56 10.56 9.36
CA SER A 42 -0.12 10.73 9.56
C SER A 42 0.24 10.96 11.03
N ALA A 43 -0.62 11.67 11.78
CA ALA A 43 -0.48 11.82 13.23
C ALA A 43 -0.65 10.48 13.96
N LYS A 44 -1.63 9.66 13.58
CA LYS A 44 -1.83 8.30 14.13
C LYS A 44 -0.67 7.36 13.82
N HIS A 45 -0.19 7.38 12.58
CA HIS A 45 0.99 6.62 12.14
C HIS A 45 2.24 7.00 12.93
N SER A 46 2.49 8.30 13.12
CA SER A 46 3.63 8.79 13.90
C SER A 46 3.56 8.38 15.37
N ALA A 47 2.34 8.37 15.95
CA ALA A 47 2.10 7.97 17.33
C ALA A 47 2.03 6.44 17.52
N LYS A 48 1.89 5.66 16.44
CA LYS A 48 1.59 4.22 16.47
C LYS A 48 0.38 3.90 17.35
N ASP A 49 -0.67 4.71 17.22
CA ASP A 49 -1.85 4.67 18.08
C ASP A 49 -3.10 4.25 17.29
N PRO A 50 -3.75 3.12 17.62
CA PRO A 50 -3.44 2.23 18.74
C PRO A 50 -2.30 1.26 18.43
N ALA A 51 -1.56 0.85 19.47
CA ALA A 51 -0.45 -0.11 19.36
C ALA A 51 -0.90 -1.54 18.99
N SER A 52 -2.21 -1.81 18.98
CA SER A 52 -2.77 -3.09 18.55
C SER A 52 -2.63 -3.31 17.04
N LEU A 53 -2.64 -2.24 16.23
CA LEU A 53 -2.57 -2.31 14.77
C LEU A 53 -1.14 -2.42 14.25
N ASP A 54 -0.99 -2.97 13.05
CA ASP A 54 0.29 -3.01 12.35
C ASP A 54 0.60 -1.65 11.71
N TRP A 55 1.67 -1.02 12.17
CA TRP A 55 2.18 0.27 11.68
C TRP A 55 3.47 0.13 10.88
N THR A 56 3.88 -1.08 10.51
CA THR A 56 5.08 -1.30 9.70
C THR A 56 4.86 -0.86 8.26
N THR A 57 5.87 -0.26 7.66
CA THR A 57 5.80 0.27 6.29
C THR A 57 7.17 0.22 5.65
N ASP A 58 7.22 -0.14 4.36
CA ASP A 58 8.39 0.04 3.50
C ASP A 58 8.23 1.29 2.63
N GLY A 59 7.24 2.14 2.92
CA GLY A 59 6.95 3.37 2.20
C GLY A 59 6.71 3.10 0.72
N CYS A 60 7.28 3.94 -0.14
CA CYS A 60 7.12 3.79 -1.59
C CYS A 60 8.22 2.92 -2.25
N THR A 61 8.88 2.02 -1.51
CA THR A 61 10.09 1.31 -2.00
C THR A 61 9.85 0.46 -3.24
N LYS A 62 8.64 -0.08 -3.43
CA LYS A 62 8.26 -0.87 -4.61
C LYS A 62 7.40 -0.10 -5.61
N SER A 63 7.31 1.22 -5.45
CA SER A 63 6.53 2.07 -6.33
C SER A 63 7.27 2.39 -7.64
N PRO A 64 6.56 2.79 -8.70
CA PRO A 64 7.17 3.36 -9.90
C PRO A 64 8.08 4.56 -9.57
N ASP A 65 9.06 4.83 -10.44
CA ASP A 65 10.02 5.92 -10.23
C ASP A 65 9.31 7.29 -10.10
N ASN A 66 9.82 8.11 -9.18
CA ASN A 66 9.37 9.48 -8.93
C ASN A 66 10.52 10.49 -9.13
N PRO A 67 10.98 10.70 -10.38
CA PRO A 67 12.14 11.53 -10.68
C PRO A 67 11.92 13.03 -10.39
N LEU A 68 10.68 13.46 -10.20
CA LEU A 68 10.33 14.85 -9.87
C LEU A 68 10.20 15.10 -8.35
N GLY A 69 10.36 14.07 -7.52
CA GLY A 69 10.48 14.22 -6.07
C GLY A 69 9.18 14.55 -5.32
N PHE A 70 8.01 14.23 -5.87
CA PHE A 70 6.73 14.50 -5.20
C PHE A 70 6.62 13.77 -3.85
N ASP A 71 6.15 14.43 -2.79
CA ASP A 71 6.04 13.82 -1.46
C ASP A 71 4.85 12.85 -1.35
N PHE A 72 5.00 11.64 -1.91
CA PHE A 72 4.00 10.57 -1.87
C PHE A 72 4.12 9.65 -0.65
N LEU A 73 5.12 9.86 0.20
CA LEU A 73 5.40 9.00 1.34
C LEU A 73 4.21 8.87 2.31
N PRO A 74 3.49 9.95 2.67
CA PRO A 74 2.31 9.84 3.53
C PRO A 74 1.21 8.94 2.95
N ALA A 75 0.99 8.98 1.63
CA ALA A 75 0.01 8.13 0.96
C ALA A 75 0.44 6.65 0.97
N CYS A 76 1.73 6.38 0.72
CA CYS A 76 2.29 5.03 0.78
C CYS A 76 2.15 4.42 2.18
N HIS A 77 2.42 5.19 3.24
CA HIS A 77 2.20 4.73 4.63
C HIS A 77 0.75 4.29 4.87
N ARG A 78 -0.23 5.04 4.36
CA ARG A 78 -1.66 4.70 4.55
C ARG A 78 -2.09 3.50 3.72
N HIS A 79 -1.56 3.36 2.51
CA HIS A 79 -1.78 2.18 1.66
C HIS A 79 -1.25 0.91 2.33
N ASP A 80 0.00 0.96 2.81
CA ASP A 80 0.66 -0.12 3.55
C ASP A 80 -0.11 -0.53 4.80
N PHE A 81 -0.55 0.45 5.59
CA PHE A 81 -1.36 0.23 6.78
C PHE A 81 -2.62 -0.57 6.43
N GLY A 82 -3.32 -0.20 5.35
CA GLY A 82 -4.51 -0.93 4.90
C GLY A 82 -4.18 -2.36 4.47
N TYR A 83 -3.13 -2.53 3.67
CA TYR A 83 -2.70 -3.84 3.16
C TYR A 83 -2.30 -4.80 4.29
N LYS A 84 -1.56 -4.34 5.29
CA LYS A 84 -1.10 -5.18 6.39
C LYS A 84 -2.24 -5.51 7.36
N ASN A 85 -2.98 -4.51 7.81
CA ASN A 85 -4.06 -4.74 8.77
C ASN A 85 -5.22 -5.56 8.17
N TYR A 86 -5.56 -5.41 6.88
CA TYR A 86 -6.56 -6.28 6.26
C TYR A 86 -6.09 -7.75 6.17
N ARG A 87 -4.79 -8.00 5.98
CA ARG A 87 -4.22 -9.36 6.01
C ARG A 87 -4.26 -9.95 7.41
N ASP A 88 -3.79 -9.20 8.40
CA ASP A 88 -3.82 -9.61 9.81
C ASP A 88 -5.25 -9.89 10.30
N GLN A 89 -6.22 -9.14 9.77
CA GLN A 89 -7.65 -9.29 10.09
C GLN A 89 -8.35 -10.32 9.20
N SER A 90 -7.61 -11.06 8.37
CA SER A 90 -8.12 -12.13 7.49
C SER A 90 -9.26 -11.69 6.56
N ARG A 91 -9.20 -10.45 6.07
CA ARG A 91 -10.24 -9.82 5.22
C ARG A 91 -9.68 -9.13 3.98
N PHE A 92 -8.47 -9.49 3.57
CA PHE A 92 -7.85 -8.99 2.34
C PHE A 92 -8.46 -9.66 1.10
N THR A 93 -9.64 -9.16 0.69
CA THR A 93 -10.35 -9.58 -0.53
C THR A 93 -10.05 -8.62 -1.68
N GLU A 94 -10.36 -9.01 -2.92
CA GLU A 94 -10.24 -8.13 -4.09
C GLU A 94 -11.02 -6.80 -3.92
N SER A 95 -12.21 -6.87 -3.32
CA SER A 95 -13.02 -5.68 -3.06
C SER A 95 -12.43 -4.81 -1.95
N GLY A 96 -11.87 -5.42 -0.90
CA GLY A 96 -11.15 -4.72 0.17
C GLY A 96 -9.89 -4.02 -0.36
N LYS A 97 -9.08 -4.77 -1.11
CA LYS A 97 -7.90 -4.28 -1.82
C LYS A 97 -8.26 -3.11 -2.72
N LYS A 98 -9.30 -3.23 -3.56
CA LYS A 98 -9.72 -2.13 -4.44
C LYS A 98 -10.08 -0.86 -3.66
N LYS A 99 -10.79 -0.97 -2.53
CA LYS A 99 -11.10 0.19 -1.68
C LYS A 99 -9.84 0.87 -1.14
N ILE A 100 -8.84 0.08 -0.73
CA ILE A 100 -7.56 0.60 -0.25
C ILE A 100 -6.79 1.29 -1.39
N ASP A 101 -6.75 0.67 -2.58
CA ASP A 101 -6.10 1.23 -3.76
C ASP A 101 -6.80 2.54 -4.22
N ASP A 102 -8.13 2.60 -4.19
CA ASP A 102 -8.91 3.79 -4.54
C ASP A 102 -8.66 4.94 -3.53
N ASN A 103 -8.52 4.60 -2.24
CA ASN A 103 -8.16 5.56 -1.19
C ASN A 103 -6.72 6.08 -1.38
N PHE A 104 -5.80 5.21 -1.78
CA PHE A 104 -4.43 5.60 -2.11
C PHE A 104 -4.37 6.61 -3.26
N LEU A 105 -5.13 6.39 -4.34
CA LEU A 105 -5.26 7.38 -5.41
C LEU A 105 -5.80 8.72 -4.87
N SER A 106 -6.80 8.68 -4.00
CA SER A 106 -7.38 9.88 -3.39
C SER A 106 -6.33 10.66 -2.57
N ASP A 107 -5.46 9.98 -1.84
CA ASP A 107 -4.35 10.58 -1.10
C ASP A 107 -3.28 11.19 -1.98
N LEU A 108 -2.86 10.47 -3.02
CA LEU A 108 -1.89 10.96 -3.98
C LEU A 108 -2.40 12.25 -4.63
N LYS A 109 -3.68 12.27 -5.06
CA LYS A 109 -4.32 13.47 -5.63
C LYS A 109 -4.49 14.59 -4.61
N TYR A 110 -4.68 14.27 -3.33
CA TYR A 110 -4.71 15.27 -2.26
C TYR A 110 -3.35 15.95 -2.12
N LEU A 111 -2.25 15.19 -2.09
CA LEU A 111 -0.89 15.69 -2.02
C LEU A 111 -0.57 16.55 -3.27
N CYS A 112 -0.98 16.10 -4.45
CA CYS A 112 -0.82 16.86 -5.70
C CYS A 112 -1.56 18.21 -5.77
N LYS A 113 -2.28 18.63 -4.73
CA LYS A 113 -2.81 20.01 -4.64
C LYS A 113 -1.71 21.02 -4.30
N SER A 114 -0.70 20.62 -3.52
CA SER A 114 0.43 21.46 -3.13
C SER A 114 1.68 21.26 -4.01
N GLU A 115 1.82 20.09 -4.62
CA GLU A 115 2.97 19.75 -5.48
C GLU A 115 2.98 20.50 -6.82
N LYS A 116 4.19 20.74 -7.36
CA LYS A 116 4.42 21.35 -8.69
C LYS A 116 5.43 20.53 -9.51
N PRO A 117 5.26 20.42 -10.84
CA PRO A 117 4.08 20.84 -11.60
C PRO A 117 2.89 19.89 -11.35
N LYS A 118 1.72 20.47 -11.07
CA LYS A 118 0.53 19.72 -10.62
C LYS A 118 0.12 18.63 -11.61
N PHE A 119 0.17 18.90 -12.92
CA PHE A 119 -0.25 17.94 -13.93
C PHE A 119 0.63 16.68 -13.95
N ALA A 120 1.94 16.82 -13.73
CA ALA A 120 2.85 15.68 -13.69
C ALA A 120 2.67 14.89 -12.40
N CYS A 121 2.42 15.57 -11.27
CA CYS A 121 2.05 14.90 -10.02
C CYS A 121 0.77 14.09 -10.18
N ASP A 122 -0.28 14.72 -10.73
CA ASP A 122 -1.55 14.05 -10.97
C ASP A 122 -1.38 12.85 -11.93
N ALA A 123 -0.51 12.95 -12.94
CA ALA A 123 -0.21 11.84 -13.84
C ALA A 123 0.55 10.70 -13.14
N LEU A 124 1.56 11.01 -12.32
CA LEU A 124 2.28 9.98 -11.55
C LEU A 124 1.37 9.29 -10.54
N ALA A 125 0.44 10.02 -9.92
CA ALA A 125 -0.57 9.45 -9.02
C ALA A 125 -1.41 8.35 -9.71
N GLU A 126 -1.76 8.55 -10.99
CA GLU A 126 -2.46 7.53 -11.79
C GLU A 126 -1.57 6.31 -12.08
N VAL A 127 -0.28 6.51 -12.32
CA VAL A 127 0.68 5.42 -12.54
C VAL A 127 0.85 4.58 -11.28
N TYR A 128 0.99 5.23 -10.12
CA TYR A 128 1.06 4.57 -8.81
C TYR A 128 -0.21 3.75 -8.53
N TYR A 129 -1.39 4.33 -8.78
CA TYR A 129 -2.65 3.61 -8.67
C TYR A 129 -2.71 2.40 -9.61
N ALA A 130 -2.39 2.59 -10.89
CA ALA A 130 -2.41 1.51 -11.86
C ALA A 130 -1.42 0.39 -11.49
N ALA A 131 -0.26 0.73 -10.94
CA ALA A 131 0.74 -0.23 -10.47
C ALA A 131 0.21 -1.08 -9.31
N VAL A 132 -0.39 -0.48 -8.27
CA VAL A 132 -0.95 -1.27 -7.16
C VAL A 132 -2.16 -2.09 -7.60
N ARG A 133 -2.96 -1.60 -8.57
CA ARG A 133 -4.05 -2.38 -9.16
C ARG A 133 -3.55 -3.61 -9.91
N ALA A 134 -2.49 -3.48 -10.70
CA ALA A 134 -1.96 -4.56 -11.53
C ALA A 134 -1.03 -5.54 -10.78
N PHE A 135 -0.20 -5.04 -9.86
CA PHE A 135 0.92 -5.81 -9.29
C PHE A 135 0.93 -5.90 -7.76
N GLY A 136 0.17 -5.06 -7.06
CA GLY A 136 0.07 -5.12 -5.60
C GLY A 136 -0.85 -6.25 -5.16
N GLY A 137 -0.53 -6.90 -4.03
CA GLY A 137 -1.45 -7.78 -3.29
C GLY A 137 -2.09 -8.90 -4.11
N ASP A 138 -1.25 -9.69 -4.79
CA ASP A 138 -1.64 -10.87 -5.57
C ASP A 138 -2.26 -12.00 -4.71
N ASP A 139 -2.10 -11.90 -3.39
CA ASP A 139 -2.70 -12.76 -2.37
C ASP A 139 -4.14 -12.37 -1.97
N ALA A 140 -4.70 -11.28 -2.52
CA ALA A 140 -6.10 -10.93 -2.27
C ALA A 140 -7.05 -12.00 -2.83
N SER A 141 -8.10 -12.39 -2.10
CA SER A 141 -9.03 -13.46 -2.55
C SER A 141 -10.24 -12.90 -3.34
N PRO A 142 -10.70 -13.54 -4.44
CA PRO A 142 -10.27 -14.83 -5.00
C PRO A 142 -9.05 -14.75 -5.93
N GLY A 143 -8.36 -13.61 -5.99
CA GLY A 143 -7.02 -13.44 -6.56
C GLY A 143 -6.89 -13.82 -8.01
N LYS A 144 -6.97 -12.84 -8.93
CA LYS A 144 -6.54 -13.02 -10.32
C LYS A 144 -6.06 -11.71 -10.94
N ARG A 145 -4.81 -11.72 -11.42
CA ARG A 145 -4.27 -10.72 -12.36
C ARG A 145 -5.05 -10.76 -13.67
N SER A 146 -5.27 -9.60 -14.29
CA SER A 146 -5.79 -9.51 -15.66
C SER A 146 -4.79 -8.80 -16.56
N ASN A 147 -4.65 -9.29 -17.81
CA ASN A 147 -3.85 -8.64 -18.84
C ASN A 147 -4.35 -7.21 -19.15
N GLU A 148 -5.61 -6.93 -18.84
CA GLU A 148 -6.21 -5.60 -18.96
C GLU A 148 -5.57 -4.60 -17.99
N LEU A 149 -5.35 -4.97 -16.72
CA LEU A 149 -4.72 -4.08 -15.74
C LEU A 149 -3.27 -3.78 -16.10
N ASP A 150 -2.53 -4.76 -16.64
CA ASP A 150 -1.19 -4.54 -17.18
C ASP A 150 -1.21 -3.52 -18.32
N THR A 151 -2.17 -3.65 -19.24
CA THR A 151 -2.32 -2.72 -20.38
C THR A 151 -2.65 -1.30 -19.90
N ILE A 152 -3.52 -1.18 -18.89
CA ILE A 152 -3.86 0.10 -18.27
C ILE A 152 -2.61 0.73 -17.64
N TYR A 153 -1.82 -0.04 -16.88
CA TYR A 153 -0.58 0.44 -16.28
C TYR A 153 0.40 0.97 -17.35
N GLN A 154 0.64 0.20 -18.41
CA GLN A 154 1.55 0.62 -19.48
C GLN A 154 1.06 1.90 -20.19
N ALA A 155 -0.25 2.04 -20.41
CA ALA A 155 -0.82 3.26 -21.00
C ALA A 155 -0.64 4.49 -20.09
N LYS A 156 -0.85 4.33 -18.78
CA LYS A 156 -0.64 5.41 -17.80
C LYS A 156 0.84 5.81 -17.70
N LEU A 157 1.74 4.81 -17.69
CA LEU A 157 3.18 5.06 -17.63
C LEU A 157 3.66 5.84 -18.86
N ALA A 158 3.29 5.40 -20.06
CA ALA A 158 3.64 6.09 -21.30
C ALA A 158 3.12 7.55 -21.33
N GLN A 159 1.90 7.78 -20.82
CA GLN A 159 1.36 9.13 -20.69
C GLN A 159 2.17 10.00 -19.73
N TYR A 160 2.53 9.46 -18.55
CA TYR A 160 3.35 10.18 -17.58
C TYR A 160 4.73 10.51 -18.13
N GLU A 161 5.41 9.56 -18.76
CA GLU A 161 6.74 9.77 -19.36
C GLU A 161 6.73 10.87 -20.43
N ALA A 162 5.67 10.92 -21.27
CA ALA A 162 5.50 11.98 -22.24
C ALA A 162 5.35 13.36 -21.59
N LEU A 163 4.55 13.45 -20.50
CA LEU A 163 4.35 14.70 -19.75
C LEU A 163 5.62 15.17 -19.04
N VAL A 164 6.39 14.26 -18.45
CA VAL A 164 7.67 14.59 -17.82
C VAL A 164 8.65 15.14 -18.86
N LYS A 165 8.75 14.49 -20.02
CA LYS A 165 9.62 14.94 -21.10
C LYS A 165 9.23 16.33 -21.60
N GLU A 166 7.93 16.62 -21.71
CA GLU A 166 7.43 17.95 -22.07
C GLU A 166 7.77 19.01 -21.02
N ALA A 167 7.57 18.70 -19.73
CA ALA A 167 7.90 19.59 -18.61
C ALA A 167 9.40 19.93 -18.59
N GLN A 168 10.26 18.90 -18.72
CA GLN A 168 11.71 19.05 -18.78
C GLN A 168 12.15 19.89 -19.99
N ALA A 169 11.54 19.68 -21.16
CA ALA A 169 11.84 20.47 -22.36
C ALA A 169 11.46 21.95 -22.21
N LYS A 170 10.46 22.26 -21.37
CA LYS A 170 10.04 23.62 -21.04
C LYS A 170 10.86 24.27 -19.92
N GLY A 171 11.82 23.54 -19.34
CA GLY A 171 12.61 24.01 -18.21
C GLY A 171 11.80 24.14 -16.92
N GLU A 172 10.66 23.44 -16.80
CA GLU A 172 9.94 23.34 -15.54
C GLU A 172 10.79 22.52 -14.57
N PRO A 173 11.19 23.08 -13.41
CA PRO A 173 12.10 22.39 -12.51
C PRO A 173 11.41 21.14 -11.94
N PRO A 174 12.14 20.00 -11.79
CA PRO A 174 11.84 19.10 -10.68
C PRO A 174 12.01 19.95 -9.42
N GLN A 175 11.02 19.93 -8.53
CA GLN A 175 10.86 20.92 -7.44
C GLN A 175 12.16 21.39 -6.78
#